data_AF-A0A8K0UHJ2-F1
#
_entry.id   AF-A0A8K0UHJ2-F1
#
_cell.length_a   1.000
_cell.length_b   1.000
_cell.length_c   1.000
_cell.angle_alpha   90.00
_cell.angle_beta   90.00
_cell.angle_gamma   90.00
#
_symmetry.space_group_name_H-M   'P 1'
#
loop_
_entity.id
_entity.type
_entity.pdbx_description
1 polymer ?
#
loop_
_entity_poly.entity_id
_entity_poly.type
_entity_poly.pdbx_seq_one_letter_code
_entity_poly.pdbx_strand_id
1 'polypeptide(L)'
;MMSSTSIATSPWPVWGVSALFLASAVLPAARTPAHPPIILRLGFGAIFAGAGYVLHAGDARNGSGISTAWSLTYLLLNARKALRRPFAAGPLALTGATVFSSALYGAEYFLVQDKDERDPPSSTS
;
A
#
# COMPACT_ATOMS: atom_id res chain seq x y z
N MET A 1 -22.35 -6.40 19.18
CA MET A 1 -22.02 -5.59 17.99
C MET A 1 -20.74 -6.14 17.38
N MET A 2 -20.84 -6.87 16.27
CA MET A 2 -19.65 -7.28 15.51
C MET A 2 -19.22 -6.05 14.71
N SER A 3 -18.14 -5.39 15.13
CA SER A 3 -17.48 -4.36 14.32
C SER A 3 -17.03 -5.03 13.03
N SER A 4 -17.71 -4.75 11.93
CA SER A 4 -17.32 -5.20 10.60
C SER A 4 -15.88 -4.75 10.37
N THR A 5 -14.93 -5.67 10.52
CA THR A 5 -13.51 -5.37 10.31
C THR A 5 -13.35 -5.12 8.82
N SER A 6 -13.40 -3.85 8.40
CA SER A 6 -13.19 -3.51 6.99
C SER A 6 -11.82 -4.06 6.59
N ILE A 7 -11.73 -4.70 5.42
CA ILE A 7 -10.46 -5.24 4.90
C ILE A 7 -9.38 -4.15 4.84
N ALA A 8 -9.80 -2.89 4.77
CA ALA A 8 -8.92 -1.74 4.69
C ALA A 8 -8.44 -1.19 6.04
N THR A 9 -8.83 -1.79 7.17
CA THR A 9 -8.13 -1.64 8.47
C THR A 9 -7.24 -2.85 8.79
N SER A 10 -7.28 -3.89 7.96
CA SER A 10 -6.46 -5.08 8.12
C SER A 10 -4.99 -4.81 7.74
N PRO A 11 -4.00 -5.31 8.51
CA PRO A 11 -2.59 -5.21 8.16
C PRO A 11 -2.17 -6.20 7.07
N TRP A 12 -2.94 -7.27 6.83
CA TRP A 12 -2.57 -8.36 5.93
C TRP A 12 -2.32 -7.91 4.47
N PRO A 13 -3.19 -7.07 3.86
CA PRO A 13 -2.97 -6.61 2.49
C PRO A 13 -1.65 -5.85 2.34
N VAL A 14 -1.34 -4.89 3.21
CA VAL A 14 -0.11 -4.09 3.11
C VAL A 14 1.15 -4.90 3.42
N TRP A 15 1.09 -5.88 4.33
CA TRP A 15 2.19 -6.83 4.51
C TRP A 15 2.39 -7.74 3.30
N GLY A 16 1.33 -8.13 2.60
CA GLY A 16 1.45 -8.81 1.31
C GLY A 16 2.19 -7.96 0.27
N VAL A 17 1.89 -6.67 0.19
CA VAL A 17 2.61 -5.72 -0.67
C VAL A 17 4.08 -5.61 -0.26
N SER A 18 4.36 -5.49 1.05
CA SER A 18 5.73 -5.48 1.59
C SER A 18 6.51 -6.72 1.18
N ALA A 19 5.94 -7.91 1.39
CA ALA A 19 6.55 -9.18 1.04
C ALA A 19 6.87 -9.25 -0.46
N LEU A 20 5.97 -8.75 -1.32
CA LEU A 20 6.22 -8.68 -2.76
C LEU A 20 7.41 -7.78 -3.11
N PHE A 21 7.52 -6.61 -2.48
CA PHE A 21 8.66 -5.71 -2.65
C PHE A 21 9.98 -6.35 -2.20
N LEU A 22 9.99 -7.01 -1.03
CA LEU A 22 11.18 -7.67 -0.49
C LEU A 22 11.57 -8.90 -1.34
N ALA A 23 10.61 -9.74 -1.73
CA ALA A 23 10.85 -10.87 -2.63
C ALA A 23 11.40 -10.39 -3.97
N SER A 24 10.89 -9.27 -4.50
CA SER A 24 11.40 -8.70 -5.74
C SER A 24 12.85 -8.23 -5.60
N ALA A 25 13.34 -7.87 -4.41
CA ALA A 25 14.73 -7.43 -4.19
C ALA A 25 15.76 -8.56 -4.40
N VAL A 26 15.33 -9.83 -4.27
CA VAL A 26 16.16 -11.01 -4.56
C VAL A 26 16.43 -11.14 -6.07
N LEU A 27 15.55 -10.59 -6.92
CA LEU A 27 15.74 -10.60 -8.38
C LEU A 27 16.73 -9.50 -8.81
N PRO A 28 17.77 -9.81 -9.61
CA PRO A 28 18.76 -8.82 -10.01
C PRO A 28 18.16 -7.73 -10.90
N ALA A 29 18.26 -6.47 -10.46
CA ALA A 29 17.78 -5.29 -11.21
C ALA A 29 18.41 -5.18 -12.61
N ALA A 30 19.67 -5.61 -12.71
CA ALA A 30 20.48 -5.49 -13.92
C ALA A 30 19.91 -6.29 -15.11
N ARG A 31 19.07 -7.30 -14.87
CA ARG A 31 18.46 -8.12 -15.94
C ARG A 31 17.14 -7.55 -16.46
N THR A 32 16.58 -6.54 -15.79
CA THR A 32 15.26 -5.98 -16.12
C THR A 32 15.29 -4.45 -15.95
N PRO A 33 15.55 -3.67 -17.03
CA PRO A 33 15.68 -2.20 -16.92
C PRO A 33 14.41 -1.47 -16.46
N ALA A 34 13.27 -2.17 -16.39
CA ALA A 34 12.00 -1.68 -15.86
C ALA A 34 11.83 -1.94 -14.34
N HIS A 35 12.69 -2.75 -13.70
CA HIS A 35 12.65 -2.93 -12.26
C HIS A 35 13.17 -1.68 -11.54
N PRO A 36 12.52 -1.26 -10.45
CA PRO A 36 13.10 -0.27 -9.58
C PRO A 36 14.49 -0.74 -9.07
N PRO A 37 15.45 0.17 -8.86
CA PRO A 37 16.70 -0.12 -8.15
C PRO A 37 16.45 -0.91 -6.85
N ILE A 38 17.40 -1.78 -6.49
CA ILE A 38 17.26 -2.66 -5.30
C ILE A 38 16.98 -1.86 -4.02
N ILE A 39 17.63 -0.71 -3.84
CA ILE A 39 17.44 0.17 -2.68
C ILE A 39 16.00 0.67 -2.60
N LEU A 40 15.39 1.04 -3.74
CA LEU A 40 13.99 1.46 -3.75
C LEU A 40 13.07 0.29 -3.41
N ARG A 41 13.35 -0.92 -3.89
CA ARG A 41 12.55 -2.11 -3.53
C ARG A 41 12.59 -2.41 -2.05
N LEU A 42 13.78 -2.36 -1.45
CA LEU A 42 13.96 -2.55 0.00
C LEU A 42 13.28 -1.41 0.79
N GLY A 43 13.43 -0.16 0.34
CA GLY A 43 12.81 1.01 0.97
C GLY A 43 11.28 0.92 0.99
N PHE A 44 10.65 0.69 -0.17
CA PHE A 44 9.21 0.49 -0.26
C PHE A 44 8.75 -0.73 0.56
N GLY A 45 9.49 -1.84 0.51
CA GLY A 45 9.22 -3.02 1.33
C GLY A 45 9.19 -2.70 2.83
N ALA A 46 10.21 -2.00 3.34
CA ALA A 46 10.30 -1.59 4.74
C ALA A 46 9.17 -0.63 5.14
N ILE A 47 8.84 0.33 4.28
CA ILE A 47 7.75 1.29 4.51
C ILE A 47 6.40 0.56 4.62
N PHE A 48 6.11 -0.36 3.71
CA PHE A 48 4.86 -1.14 3.76
C PHE A 48 4.82 -2.11 4.96
N ALA A 49 5.97 -2.66 5.38
CA ALA A 49 6.05 -3.44 6.62
C ALA A 49 5.69 -2.58 7.84
N GLY A 50 6.26 -1.37 7.92
CA GLY A 50 5.97 -0.39 8.96
C GLY A 50 4.50 0.06 8.95
N ALA A 51 3.93 0.32 7.77
CA ALA A 51 2.52 0.67 7.64
C ALA A 51 1.60 -0.44 8.20
N GLY A 52 1.91 -1.71 7.90
CA GLY A 52 1.19 -2.84 8.46
C GLY A 52 1.37 -3.00 9.97
N TYR A 53 2.55 -2.66 10.51
CA TYR A 53 2.75 -2.59 11.97
C TYR A 53 1.86 -1.52 12.62
N VAL A 54 1.78 -0.32 12.03
CA VAL A 54 0.92 0.77 12.53
C VAL A 54 -0.56 0.36 12.51
N LEU A 55 -1.02 -0.30 11.43
CA LEU A 55 -2.37 -0.88 11.35
C LEU A 55 -2.58 -1.95 12.44
N HIS A 56 -1.61 -2.85 12.63
CA HIS A 56 -1.68 -3.90 13.64
C HIS A 56 -1.72 -3.36 15.07
N ALA A 57 -1.04 -2.24 15.33
CA ALA A 57 -1.07 -1.53 16.61
C ALA A 57 -2.40 -0.80 16.89
N GLY A 58 -3.38 -0.87 15.97
CA GLY A 58 -4.70 -0.26 16.11
C GLY A 58 -4.80 1.17 15.56
N ASP A 59 -3.72 1.72 15.00
CA ASP A 59 -3.71 3.06 14.42
C ASP A 59 -4.08 3.01 12.92
N ALA A 60 -5.37 2.79 12.68
CA ALA A 60 -5.91 2.65 11.32
C ALA A 60 -5.69 3.90 10.46
N ARG A 61 -5.75 5.10 11.05
CA ARG A 61 -5.62 6.39 10.34
C ARG A 61 -4.21 6.59 9.80
N ASN A 62 -3.19 6.46 10.65
CA ASN A 62 -1.82 6.63 10.19
C ASN A 62 -1.39 5.47 9.28
N GLY A 63 -1.79 4.24 9.60
CA GLY A 63 -1.45 3.07 8.79
C GLY A 63 -2.02 3.11 7.37
N SER A 64 -3.29 3.48 7.22
CA SER A 64 -3.93 3.66 5.91
C SER A 64 -3.37 4.86 5.13
N GLY A 65 -3.06 5.97 5.82
CA GLY A 65 -2.42 7.15 5.22
C GLY A 65 -1.03 6.85 4.66
N ILE A 66 -0.17 6.19 5.44
CA ILE A 66 1.17 5.76 5.00
C ILE A 66 1.04 4.81 3.79
N SER A 67 0.17 3.80 3.90
CA SER A 67 -0.05 2.82 2.84
C SER A 67 -0.47 3.48 1.53
N THR A 68 -1.41 4.43 1.60
CA THR A 68 -1.94 5.17 0.44
C THR A 68 -0.89 6.08 -0.17
N ALA A 69 -0.23 6.94 0.64
CA ALA A 69 0.74 7.91 0.17
C ALA A 69 1.94 7.26 -0.53
N TRP A 70 2.46 6.17 0.04
CA TRP A 70 3.60 5.47 -0.55
C TRP A 70 3.22 4.60 -1.74
N SER A 71 1.99 4.06 -1.78
CA SER A 71 1.46 3.41 -3.00
C SER A 71 1.38 4.40 -4.16
N LEU A 72 0.83 5.60 -3.94
CA LEU A 72 0.76 6.66 -4.95
C LEU A 72 2.15 7.12 -5.39
N THR A 73 3.09 7.26 -4.46
CA THR A 73 4.49 7.61 -4.75
C THR A 73 5.14 6.56 -5.66
N TYR A 74 4.94 5.27 -5.38
CA TYR A 74 5.46 4.21 -6.24
C TYR A 74 4.88 4.29 -7.66
N LEU A 75 3.56 4.49 -7.76
CA LEU A 75 2.86 4.62 -9.05
C LEU A 75 3.39 5.81 -9.84
N LEU A 76 3.55 6.98 -9.22
CA LEU A 76 4.08 8.17 -9.87
C LEU A 76 5.48 7.94 -10.46
N LEU A 77 6.33 7.22 -9.74
CA LEU A 77 7.72 6.96 -10.14
C LEU A 77 7.87 5.83 -11.17
N ASN A 78 6.98 4.83 -11.16
CA ASN A 78 7.20 3.56 -11.86
C ASN A 78 6.09 3.15 -12.84
N ALA A 79 4.86 3.66 -12.71
CA ALA A 79 3.73 3.21 -13.54
C ALA A 79 3.99 3.43 -15.04
N ARG A 80 4.52 4.60 -15.43
CA ARG A 80 4.86 4.89 -16.83
C ARG A 80 5.91 3.93 -17.39
N LYS A 81 6.87 3.49 -16.57
CA LYS A 81 7.93 2.54 -16.98
C LYS A 81 7.35 1.13 -17.12
N ALA A 82 6.48 0.72 -16.20
CA ALA A 82 5.80 -0.56 -16.23
C ALA A 82 4.89 -0.68 -17.48
N LEU A 83 4.09 0.34 -17.78
CA LEU A 83 3.17 0.34 -18.91
C LEU A 83 3.88 0.37 -20.27
N ARG A 84 5.04 1.02 -20.37
CA ARG A 84 5.85 1.05 -21.60
C ARG A 84 6.56 -0.27 -21.89
N ARG A 85 6.63 -1.20 -20.94
CA ARG A 85 7.26 -2.52 -21.09
C ARG A 85 6.38 -3.59 -20.45
N PRO A 86 5.20 -3.88 -21.04
CA PRO A 86 4.17 -4.73 -20.45
C PRO A 86 4.57 -6.22 -20.36
N PHE A 87 5.70 -6.62 -20.93
CA PHE A 87 6.22 -7.99 -20.81
C PHE A 87 7.11 -8.21 -19.59
N ALA A 88 7.29 -7.20 -18.74
CA ALA A 88 8.00 -7.35 -17.47
C ALA A 88 7.01 -7.73 -16.35
N ALA A 89 6.90 -9.02 -16.03
CA ALA A 89 5.96 -9.53 -15.02
C ALA A 89 6.20 -8.92 -13.62
N GLY A 90 7.46 -8.75 -13.21
CA GLY A 90 7.81 -8.19 -11.88
C GLY A 90 7.33 -6.75 -11.65
N PRO A 91 7.65 -5.77 -12.51
CA PRO A 91 7.20 -4.39 -12.35
C PRO A 91 5.69 -4.25 -12.47
N LEU A 92 5.03 -5.07 -13.29
CA LEU A 92 3.58 -5.12 -13.36
C LEU A 92 2.97 -5.64 -12.07
N ALA A 93 3.52 -6.71 -11.47
CA ALA A 93 3.05 -7.22 -10.19
C ALA A 93 3.17 -6.16 -9.08
N LEU A 94 4.32 -5.49 -8.98
CA LEU A 94 4.52 -4.40 -8.00
C LEU A 94 3.56 -3.23 -8.25
N THR A 95 3.39 -2.82 -9.51
CA THR A 95 2.46 -1.75 -9.89
C THR A 95 1.02 -2.13 -9.54
N GLY A 96 0.57 -3.33 -9.90
CA GLY A 96 -0.76 -3.83 -9.58
C GLY A 96 -1.00 -3.92 -8.07
N ALA A 97 -0.03 -4.41 -7.30
CA ALA A 97 -0.09 -4.45 -5.84
C ALA A 97 -0.24 -3.05 -5.23
N THR A 98 0.50 -2.05 -5.74
CA THR A 98 0.37 -0.66 -5.27
C THR A 98 -0.93 0.01 -5.72
N VAL A 99 -1.45 -0.28 -6.91
CA VAL A 99 -2.80 0.16 -7.31
C VAL A 99 -3.83 -0.40 -6.34
N PHE A 100 -3.81 -1.72 -6.10
CA PHE A 100 -4.70 -2.38 -5.17
C PHE A 100 -4.62 -1.78 -3.76
N SER A 101 -3.42 -1.60 -3.23
CA SER A 101 -3.18 -0.98 -1.92
C SER A 101 -3.71 0.46 -1.85
N SER A 102 -3.44 1.28 -2.86
CA SER A 102 -3.94 2.66 -2.91
C SER A 102 -5.46 2.74 -2.97
N ALA A 103 -6.11 1.84 -3.71
CA ALA A 103 -7.56 1.79 -3.81
C ALA A 103 -8.19 1.32 -2.48
N LEU A 104 -7.62 0.27 -1.88
CA LEU A 104 -8.13 -0.32 -0.65
C LEU A 104 -8.02 0.65 0.54
N TYR A 105 -6.81 1.17 0.80
CA TYR A 105 -6.58 2.06 1.94
C TYR A 105 -7.00 3.51 1.68
N GLY A 106 -6.95 3.96 0.43
CA GLY A 106 -7.40 5.30 0.06
C GLY A 106 -8.92 5.46 0.16
N ALA A 107 -9.69 4.42 -0.16
CA ALA A 107 -11.14 4.44 0.03
C ALA A 107 -11.51 4.66 1.51
N GLU A 108 -10.84 3.99 2.46
CA GLU A 108 -11.09 4.25 3.89
C GLU A 108 -10.63 5.64 4.33
N TYR A 109 -9.40 6.02 3.97
CA TYR A 109 -8.80 7.27 4.40
C TYR A 109 -9.63 8.48 3.94
N PHE A 110 -10.14 8.47 2.70
CA PHE A 110 -10.88 9.60 2.14
C PHE A 110 -12.41 9.49 2.27
N LEU A 111 -13.01 8.29 2.26
CA LEU A 111 -14.48 8.16 2.20
C LEU A 111 -15.11 7.81 3.55
N VAL A 112 -14.44 7.03 4.38
CA VAL A 112 -15.01 6.54 5.65
C VAL A 112 -14.64 7.47 6.79
N GLN A 113 -13.37 7.86 6.90
CA GLN A 113 -12.91 8.72 8.00
C GLN A 113 -13.41 10.17 7.86
N ASP A 114 -13.53 10.69 6.63
CA ASP A 114 -14.09 12.02 6.35
C ASP A 114 -15.60 12.11 6.65
N LYS A 115 -16.26 10.96 6.82
CA LYS A 115 -17.65 10.86 7.23
C LYS A 115 -17.78 10.83 8.75
N ASP A 116 -16.95 10.06 9.45
CA ASP A 116 -16.95 9.98 10.91
C ASP A 116 -16.52 11.31 11.58
N GLU A 117 -15.64 12.08 10.93
CA GLU A 117 -15.23 13.41 11.41
C GLU A 117 -16.33 14.47 11.19
N ARG A 118 -17.16 14.32 10.16
CA ARG A 118 -18.28 15.24 9.89
C ARG A 118 -19.54 14.93 10.70
N ASP A 119 -19.80 13.65 10.96
CA ASP A 119 -20.94 13.17 11.72
C ASP A 119 -20.45 12.39 12.95
N PRO A 120 -19.93 13.07 13.98
CA PRO A 120 -19.50 12.39 15.19
C PRO A 120 -20.68 11.63 15.78
N PRO A 121 -20.48 10.40 16.31
CA PRO A 121 -21.54 9.67 16.97
C PRO A 121 -22.15 10.57 18.05
N SER A 122 -23.46 10.80 17.97
CA SER A 122 -24.18 11.53 19.00
C SER A 122 -23.89 10.82 20.32
N SER A 123 -23.27 11.55 21.25
CA SER A 123 -23.04 11.12 22.61
C SER A 123 -24.39 10.67 23.17
N THR A 124 -24.61 9.37 23.21
CA THR A 124 -25.69 8.80 24.01
C THR A 124 -25.21 8.92 25.44
N SER A 125 -26.01 9.70 26.17
CA SER A 125 -25.93 10.18 27.54
C SER A 125 -25.24 9.28 28.56
#